data_AF-A0AAW2PEJ6-F1
#
_entry.id   AF-A0AAW2PEJ6-F1
#
_cell.length_a   1.000
_cell.length_b   1.000
_cell.length_c   1.000
_cell.angle_alpha   90.00
_cell.angle_beta   90.00
_cell.angle_gamma   90.00
#
_symmetry.space_group_name_H-M   'P 1'
#
loop_
_entity.id
_entity.type
_entity.pdbx_description
1 polymer ?
#
loop_
_entity_poly.entity_id
_entity_poly.type
_entity_poly.pdbx_seq_one_letter_code
_entity_poly.pdbx_strand_id
1 'polypeptide(L)'
;MESVWGKDCLEFKPERWISPGGGTKHEPSYKFPAFNAGPRTCLGKEMAFVQMKMVAAAIIYHYSIQLVEGHPVIPSDSVILQAKHGLKVRLSRRNV
;
A
#
# COMPACT_ATOMS: atom_id res chain seq x y z
N MET A 1 -8.91 -4.81 -15.72
CA MET A 1 -8.66 -4.81 -14.26
C MET A 1 -9.85 -5.38 -13.50
N GLU A 2 -11.07 -4.99 -13.87
CA GLU A 2 -12.32 -5.55 -13.33
C GLU A 2 -12.42 -7.08 -13.45
N SER A 3 -12.00 -7.69 -14.55
CA SER A 3 -11.99 -9.16 -14.71
C SER A 3 -11.08 -9.90 -13.70
N VAL A 4 -10.07 -9.22 -13.16
CA VAL A 4 -9.11 -9.79 -12.20
C VAL A 4 -9.49 -9.45 -10.76
N TRP A 5 -9.92 -8.22 -10.53
CA TRP A 5 -10.10 -7.64 -9.20
C TRP A 5 -11.56 -7.30 -8.86
N GLY A 6 -12.51 -7.54 -9.75
CA GLY A 6 -13.92 -7.21 -9.55
C GLY A 6 -14.24 -5.73 -9.79
N LYS A 7 -15.51 -5.36 -9.60
CA LYS A 7 -16.04 -4.01 -9.86
C LYS A 7 -15.37 -2.93 -9.03
N ASP A 8 -14.95 -3.26 -7.81
CA ASP A 8 -14.28 -2.38 -6.85
C ASP A 8 -12.75 -2.34 -7.04
N CYS A 9 -12.25 -2.64 -8.25
CA CYS A 9 -10.81 -2.72 -8.53
C CYS A 9 -10.05 -1.40 -8.43
N LEU A 10 -10.74 -0.25 -8.46
CA LEU A 10 -10.15 1.08 -8.29
C LEU A 10 -10.29 1.61 -6.85
N GLU A 11 -10.94 0.87 -5.96
CA GLU A 11 -11.13 1.26 -4.57
C GLU A 11 -9.97 0.79 -3.69
N PHE A 12 -9.55 1.64 -2.75
CA PHE A 12 -8.65 1.22 -1.68
C PHE A 12 -9.42 0.42 -0.62
N LYS A 13 -9.34 -0.90 -0.70
CA LYS A 13 -10.10 -1.84 0.15
C LYS A 13 -9.21 -2.89 0.82
N PRO A 14 -8.59 -2.57 1.98
CA PRO A 14 -7.69 -3.48 2.70
C PRO A 14 -8.34 -4.82 3.06
N GLU A 15 -9.65 -4.84 3.30
CA GLU A 15 -10.45 -5.99 3.70
C GLU A 15 -10.41 -7.11 2.65
N ARG A 16 -10.08 -6.78 1.39
CA ARG A 16 -9.86 -7.75 0.30
C ARG A 16 -8.82 -8.83 0.66
N TRP A 17 -7.87 -8.48 1.53
CA TRP A 17 -6.75 -9.32 1.93
C TRP A 17 -7.00 -10.08 3.24
N ILE A 18 -8.18 -9.94 3.84
CA ILE A 18 -8.52 -10.53 5.14
C ILE A 18 -9.54 -11.65 4.90
N SER A 19 -9.22 -12.85 5.38
CA SER A 19 -10.14 -14.00 5.37
C SER A 19 -11.27 -13.80 6.39
N PRO A 20 -12.44 -14.44 6.22
CA PRO A 20 -13.53 -14.33 7.19
C PRO A 20 -13.15 -14.68 8.64
N GLY A 21 -12.13 -15.53 8.83
CA GLY A 21 -11.59 -15.90 10.15
C GLY A 21 -10.52 -14.93 10.70
N GLY A 22 -10.29 -13.78 10.06
CA GLY A 22 -9.33 -12.76 10.52
C GLY A 22 -7.87 -12.98 10.10
N GLY A 23 -7.55 -14.10 9.44
CA GLY A 23 -6.22 -14.36 8.88
C GLY A 23 -5.97 -13.67 7.53
N THR A 24 -4.74 -13.69 7.04
CA THR A 24 -4.41 -13.19 5.69
C THR A 24 -4.96 -14.12 4.62
N LYS A 25 -5.64 -13.55 3.63
CA LYS A 25 -6.08 -14.28 2.44
C LYS A 25 -4.90 -14.46 1.49
N HIS A 26 -4.60 -15.69 1.11
CA HIS A 26 -3.63 -15.97 0.06
C HIS A 26 -4.18 -15.51 -1.30
N GLU A 27 -3.37 -14.78 -2.05
CA GLU A 27 -3.64 -14.40 -3.44
C GLU A 27 -2.41 -14.74 -4.28
N PRO A 28 -2.57 -15.42 -5.44
CA PRO A 28 -1.42 -15.85 -6.22
C PRO A 28 -0.60 -14.65 -6.74
N SER A 29 0.74 -14.79 -6.71
CA SER A 29 1.65 -13.69 -7.10
C SER A 29 1.53 -13.28 -8.57
N TYR A 30 1.07 -14.16 -9.46
CA TYR A 30 0.79 -13.81 -10.85
C TYR A 30 -0.47 -12.94 -11.01
N LYS A 31 -1.36 -12.93 -10.02
CA LYS A 31 -2.50 -12.00 -9.96
C LYS A 31 -2.10 -10.66 -9.33
N PHE A 32 -1.19 -10.69 -8.35
CA PHE A 32 -0.64 -9.50 -7.68
C PHE A 32 0.89 -9.39 -7.86
N PRO A 33 1.37 -8.92 -9.02
CA PRO A 33 2.79 -8.98 -9.37
C PRO A 33 3.63 -7.81 -8.83
N ALA A 34 3.24 -7.17 -7.73
CA ALA A 34 3.95 -6.02 -7.16
C ALA A 34 5.41 -6.35 -6.77
N PHE A 35 5.71 -7.62 -6.47
CA PHE A 35 7.04 -8.13 -6.19
C PHE A 35 7.50 -9.17 -7.23
N ASN A 36 6.94 -9.13 -8.45
CA ASN A 36 7.05 -10.20 -9.46
C ASN A 36 6.52 -11.57 -8.94
N ALA A 37 6.83 -12.65 -9.66
CA ALA A 37 6.42 -14.00 -9.32
C ALA A 37 7.49 -15.04 -9.73
N GLY A 38 7.40 -16.25 -9.17
CA GLY A 38 8.28 -17.38 -9.52
C GLY A 38 9.72 -17.24 -9.00
N PRO A 39 10.69 -17.93 -9.62
CA PRO A 39 12.09 -17.94 -9.17
C PRO A 39 12.79 -16.57 -9.18
N ARG A 40 12.22 -15.58 -9.90
CA ARG A 40 12.70 -14.20 -9.98
C ARG A 40 11.81 -13.22 -9.20
N THR A 41 11.06 -13.71 -8.22
CA THR A 41 10.38 -12.87 -7.22
C THR A 41 11.41 -11.94 -6.55
N CYS A 42 11.00 -10.72 -6.25
CA CYS A 42 11.84 -9.74 -5.58
C CYS A 42 12.41 -10.32 -4.27
N LEU A 43 13.74 -10.39 -4.20
CA LEU A 43 14.47 -10.88 -3.02
C LEU A 43 14.13 -10.05 -1.76
N GLY A 44 13.85 -8.77 -1.94
CA GLY A 44 13.51 -7.84 -0.86
C GLY A 44 12.07 -7.89 -0.37
N LYS A 45 11.21 -8.77 -0.90
CA LYS A 45 9.77 -8.81 -0.59
C LYS A 45 9.49 -8.89 0.92
N GLU A 46 10.09 -9.86 1.60
CA GLU A 46 9.81 -10.08 3.02
C GLU A 46 10.34 -8.94 3.89
N MET A 47 11.53 -8.42 3.57
CA MET A 47 12.09 -7.24 4.22
C MET A 47 11.18 -6.01 4.04
N ALA A 48 10.69 -5.78 2.81
CA ALA A 48 9.78 -4.68 2.53
C ALA A 48 8.49 -4.80 3.34
N PHE A 49 7.90 -5.98 3.47
CA PHE A 49 6.70 -6.18 4.30
C PHE A 49 6.95 -5.88 5.78
N VAL A 50 8.08 -6.30 6.34
CA VAL A 50 8.44 -5.99 7.72
C VAL A 50 8.57 -4.47 7.90
N GLN A 51 9.34 -3.81 7.04
CA GLN A 51 9.54 -2.36 7.12
C GLN A 51 8.24 -1.58 6.94
N MET A 52 7.41 -1.94 5.96
CA MET A 52 6.11 -1.30 5.73
C MET A 52 5.20 -1.40 6.96
N LYS A 53 5.11 -2.59 7.58
CA LYS A 53 4.30 -2.79 8.78
C LYS A 53 4.82 -1.97 9.96
N MET A 54 6.14 -1.96 10.18
CA MET A 54 6.76 -1.18 11.27
C MET A 54 6.48 0.32 11.11
N VAL A 55 6.73 0.87 9.91
CA VAL A 55 6.52 2.30 9.64
C VAL A 55 5.02 2.65 9.73
N ALA A 56 4.15 1.86 9.12
CA ALA A 56 2.71 2.10 9.18
C ALA A 56 2.18 2.03 10.61
N ALA A 57 2.56 1.02 11.40
CA ALA A 57 2.14 0.89 12.79
C ALA A 57 2.62 2.08 13.63
N ALA A 58 3.89 2.48 13.50
CA ALA A 58 4.43 3.63 14.23
C ALA A 58 3.69 4.93 13.88
N ILE A 59 3.44 5.18 12.58
CA ILE A 59 2.72 6.38 12.15
C ILE A 59 1.28 6.36 12.65
N ILE A 60 0.54 5.27 12.45
CA ILE A 60 -0.89 5.16 12.82
C ILE A 60 -1.08 5.29 14.33
N TYR A 61 -0.17 4.71 15.12
CA TYR A 61 -0.22 4.74 16.58
C TYR A 61 0.06 6.14 17.13
N HIS A 62 1.06 6.85 16.59
CA HIS A 62 1.50 8.13 17.15
C HIS A 62 0.85 9.36 16.50
N TYR A 63 0.32 9.27 15.29
CA TYR A 63 -0.11 10.43 14.52
C TYR A 63 -1.46 10.25 13.84
N SER A 64 -2.24 11.33 13.81
CA SER A 64 -3.34 11.53 12.87
C SER A 64 -2.79 12.23 11.63
N ILE A 65 -3.18 11.75 10.46
CA ILE A 65 -2.67 12.20 9.16
C ILE A 65 -3.81 12.87 8.39
N GLN A 66 -3.57 14.07 7.90
CA GLN A 66 -4.50 14.77 7.00
C GLN A 66 -3.77 15.17 5.72
N LEU A 67 -4.37 14.88 4.56
CA LEU A 67 -3.82 15.32 3.28
C LEU A 67 -3.88 16.85 3.18
N VAL A 68 -2.83 17.46 2.65
CA VAL A 68 -2.89 18.90 2.33
C VAL A 68 -3.81 19.09 1.13
N GLU A 69 -4.90 19.81 1.35
CA GLU A 69 -5.88 20.11 0.30
C GLU A 69 -5.23 20.80 -0.91
N GLY A 70 -5.64 20.38 -2.11
CA GLY A 70 -5.11 20.91 -3.38
C GLY A 70 -3.68 20.46 -3.73
N HIS A 71 -2.98 19.69 -2.88
CA HIS A 71 -1.66 19.16 -3.22
C HIS A 71 -1.76 18.09 -4.31
N PRO A 72 -1.14 18.27 -5.49
CA PRO A 72 -1.27 17.32 -6.59
C PRO A 72 -0.47 16.03 -6.31
N VAL A 73 -1.16 14.89 -6.37
CA VAL A 73 -0.55 13.55 -6.28
C VAL A 73 -0.63 12.91 -7.66
N ILE A 74 0.36 13.22 -8.49
CA ILE A 74 0.47 12.71 -9.87
C ILE A 74 1.73 11.84 -10.03
N PRO A 75 1.69 10.82 -10.91
CA PRO A 75 2.87 10.05 -11.25
C PRO A 75 4.02 10.92 -11.80
N SER A 76 5.25 10.53 -11.48
CA SER A 76 6.46 11.08 -12.09
C SER A 76 6.85 10.27 -13.32
N ASP A 77 7.49 10.92 -14.29
CA ASP A 77 8.09 10.27 -15.46
C ASP A 77 9.39 9.58 -15.03
N SER A 78 9.27 8.37 -14.47
CA SER A 78 10.38 7.61 -13.89
C SER A 78 10.23 6.11 -14.12
N VAL A 79 11.35 5.38 -14.08
CA VAL A 79 11.39 3.91 -14.15
C VAL A 79 10.65 3.27 -12.96
N ILE A 80 10.67 3.94 -11.80
CA ILE A 80 9.94 3.52 -10.61
C ILE A 80 8.75 4.45 -10.42
N LEU A 81 7.55 3.88 -10.25
CA LEU A 81 6.35 4.66 -9.99
C LEU A 81 6.49 5.41 -8.66
N GLN A 82 6.43 6.74 -8.72
CA GLN A 82 6.52 7.62 -7.57
C GLN A 82 5.68 8.88 -7.80
N ALA A 83 5.26 9.55 -6.72
CA ALA A 83 4.56 10.82 -6.82
C ALA A 83 5.54 11.95 -7.16
N LYS A 84 5.30 12.67 -8.26
CA LYS A 84 6.18 13.75 -8.78
C LYS A 84 6.48 14.83 -7.74
N HIS A 85 5.50 15.17 -6.91
CA HIS A 85 5.59 16.21 -5.89
C HIS A 85 5.53 15.64 -4.46
N GLY A 86 5.76 14.34 -4.31
CA GLY A 86 5.57 13.63 -3.05
C GLY A 86 4.11 13.64 -2.56
N LEU A 87 3.91 13.13 -1.34
CA LEU A 87 2.61 13.16 -0.65
C LEU A 87 2.70 14.15 0.52
N LYS A 88 2.11 15.33 0.38
CA LYS A 88 2.14 16.35 1.42
C LYS A 88 1.00 16.15 2.41
N VAL A 89 1.35 15.98 3.69
CA VAL A 89 0.39 15.74 4.77
C VAL A 89 0.67 16.65 5.96
N ARG A 90 -0.36 16.91 6.76
CA ARG A 90 -0.25 17.46 8.12
C ARG A 90 -0.31 16.29 9.10
N LEU A 91 0.62 16.27 10.04
CA LEU A 91 0.65 15.30 11.13
C LEU A 91 0.28 16.00 12.43
N SER A 92 -0.66 15.44 13.18
CA SER A 92 -0.93 15.83 14.57
C SER A 92 -0.72 14.64 15.48
N ARG A 93 -0.11 14.86 16.65
CA ARG A 93 0.14 13.78 17.60
C ARG A 93 -1.18 13.23 18.13
N ARG A 94 -1.33 11.90 18.19
CA ARG A 94 -2.46 11.27 18.87
C ARG A 94 -2.17 11.27 20.36
N ASN A 95 -3.13 11.75 21.15
CA ASN A 95 -3.14 11.48 22.58
C ASN A 95 -3.75 10.09 22.73
N VAL A 96 -2.88 9.10 22.92
CA VAL A 96 -3.27 7.73 23.27
C VAL A 96 -3.24 7.61 24.79
#